data_AF-A0A9N7RQT3-F1
#
_entry.id   AF-A0A9N7RQT3-F1
#
_cell.length_a   1.000
_cell.length_b   1.000
_cell.length_c   1.000
_cell.angle_alpha   90.00
_cell.angle_beta   90.00
_cell.angle_gamma   90.00
#
_symmetry.space_group_name_H-M   'P 1'
#
loop_
_entity.id
_entity.type
_entity.pdbx_description
1 polymer ?
#
loop_
_entity_poly.entity_id
_entity_poly.type
_entity_poly.pdbx_seq_one_letter_code
_entity_poly.pdbx_strand_id
1 'polypeptide(L)' 'YWQQKSKIKWLKEGDGNTKFFHAYAQQRRRMNAIIRLVSARGQEFCTQKEMEEHTTEFYSVSFHLKKHWG' A
#
# COMPACT_ATOMS: atom_id res chain seq x y z
N TYR A 1 -4.80 30.15 -20.72
CA TYR A 1 -3.64 30.84 -20.12
C TYR A 1 -2.87 29.95 -19.13
N TRP A 2 -3.52 29.35 -18.13
CA TRP A 2 -2.85 28.47 -17.14
C TRP A 2 -2.30 27.16 -17.71
N GLN A 3 -3.05 26.49 -18.59
CA GLN A 3 -2.64 25.20 -19.16
C GLN A 3 -1.39 25.27 -20.04
N GLN A 4 -1.16 26.40 -20.74
CA GLN A 4 0.06 26.62 -21.53
C GLN A 4 1.28 26.80 -20.63
N LYS A 5 1.15 27.55 -19.52
CA LYS A 5 2.21 27.67 -18.51
C LYS A 5 2.52 26.34 -17.84
N SER A 6 1.50 25.54 -17.52
CA SER A 6 1.69 24.18 -16.97
C SER A 6 2.45 23.27 -17.94
N LYS A 7 2.09 23.29 -19.24
CA LYS A 7 2.74 22.47 -20.26
C LYS A 7 4.21 22.85 -20.49
N ILE A 8 4.51 24.15 -20.50
CA ILE A 8 5.89 24.66 -20.62
C ILE A 8 6.71 24.33 -19.36
N LYS A 9 6.10 24.43 -18.17
CA LYS A 9 6.75 24.05 -16.91
C LYS A 9 7.06 22.55 -16.86
N TRP A 10 6.14 21.70 -17.29
CA TRP A 10 6.35 20.24 -17.36
C TRP A 10 7.40 19.83 -18.40
N LEU A 11 7.45 20.50 -19.55
CA LEU A 11 8.50 20.28 -20.56
C LEU A 11 9.89 20.73 -20.07
N LYS A 12 9.96 21.81 -19.26
CA LYS A 12 11.20 22.37 -18.72
C LYS A 12 11.70 21.65 -17.45
N GLU A 13 10.79 21.10 -16.65
CA GLU A 13 11.07 20.38 -15.39
C GLU A 13 11.04 18.84 -15.54
N GLY A 14 11.02 18.33 -16.77
CA GLY A 14 11.15 16.89 -17.02
C GLY A 14 12.30 16.28 -16.21
N ASP A 15 12.15 15.05 -15.73
CA ASP A 15 13.05 14.29 -14.84
C ASP A 15 13.61 14.97 -13.57
N GLY A 16 13.41 16.28 -13.39
CA GLY A 16 13.64 17.00 -12.14
C GLY A 16 12.49 16.81 -11.16
N ASN A 17 11.28 16.58 -11.68
CA ASN A 17 10.08 16.34 -10.88
C ASN A 17 9.95 14.89 -10.38
N THR A 18 10.68 13.93 -10.96
CA THR A 18 10.66 12.53 -10.50
C THR A 18 11.16 12.42 -9.07
N LYS A 19 12.21 13.15 -8.66
CA LYS A 19 12.67 13.14 -7.25
C LYS A 19 11.59 13.56 -6.27
N PHE A 20 10.85 14.63 -6.57
CA PHE A 20 9.76 15.10 -5.70
C PHE A 20 8.62 14.08 -5.62
N PHE A 21 8.16 13.58 -6.77
CA PHE A 21 7.08 12.58 -6.80
C PHE A 21 7.51 11.23 -6.20
N HIS A 22 8.76 10.80 -6.41
CA HIS A 22 9.31 9.61 -5.79
C HIS A 22 9.44 9.78 -4.28
N ALA A 23 9.92 10.93 -3.79
CA ALA A 23 9.98 11.22 -2.36
C ALA A 23 8.58 11.21 -1.73
N TYR A 24 7.60 11.84 -2.39
CA TYR A 24 6.21 11.84 -1.95
C TYR A 24 5.61 10.42 -1.94
N ALA A 25 5.84 9.61 -2.98
CA ALA A 25 5.40 8.23 -3.03
C ALA A 25 6.09 7.36 -1.96
N GLN A 26 7.38 7.54 -1.72
CA GLN A 26 8.12 6.87 -0.64
C GLN A 26 7.57 7.23 0.74
N GLN A 27 7.30 8.52 0.99
CA GLN A 27 6.68 8.97 2.23
C GLN A 27 5.31 8.33 2.43
N ARG A 28 4.45 8.32 1.40
CA ARG A 28 3.15 7.65 1.46
C ARG A 28 3.28 6.15 1.73
N ARG A 29 4.22 5.46 1.07
CA ARG A 29 4.50 4.04 1.34
C ARG A 29 4.93 3.80 2.78
N ARG A 30 5.80 4.66 3.33
CA ARG A 30 6.24 4.58 4.73
C ARG A 30 5.09 4.81 5.70
N MET A 31 4.25 5.82 5.45
CA MET A 31 3.10 6.14 6.30
C MET A 31 2.01 5.07 6.27
N ASN A 32 1.82 4.44 5.12
CA ASN A 32 0.78 3.43 4.92
C ASN A 32 1.29 2.00 5.13
N ALA A 33 2.53 1.84 5.61
CA ALA A 33 3.07 0.52 5.91
C ALA A 33 2.33 -0.08 7.10
N ILE A 34 1.82 -1.30 6.93
CA ILE A 34 1.29 -2.10 8.04
C ILE A 34 2.49 -2.64 8.81
N ILE A 35 2.65 -2.20 10.05
CA ILE A 35 3.82 -2.52 10.90
C ILE A 35 3.56 -3.76 11.76
N ARG A 36 2.30 -4.01 12.12
CA ARG A 36 1.89 -5.17 12.90
C ARG A 36 0.45 -5.55 12.65
N LEU A 37 0.15 -6.83 12.81
CA LEU A 37 -1.20 -7.37 12.91
C LEU A 37 -1.43 -7.94 14.31
N VAL A 38 -2.66 -7.86 14.81
CA VAL A 38 -3.07 -8.47 16.09
C VAL A 38 -4.27 -9.37 15.83
N SER A 39 -4.16 -10.65 16.20
CA SER A 39 -5.24 -11.62 16.04
C SER A 39 -6.33 -11.44 17.10
N ALA A 40 -7.50 -12.04 16.88
CA ALA A 40 -8.58 -12.08 17.87
C ALA A 40 -8.18 -12.75 19.20
N ARG A 41 -7.08 -13.52 19.22
CA ARG A 41 -6.52 -14.15 20.43
C ARG A 41 -5.44 -13.29 21.11
N GLY A 42 -5.20 -12.08 20.61
CA GLY A 42 -4.17 -11.17 21.13
C GLY A 42 -2.74 -11.50 20.68
N GLN A 43 -2.56 -12.40 19.71
CA GLN A 43 -1.24 -12.69 19.14
C GLN A 43 -0.82 -11.59 18.19
N GLU A 44 0.40 -11.08 18.34
CA GLU A 44 0.98 -10.05 17.48
C GLU A 44 1.89 -10.67 16.39
N PHE A 45 1.81 -10.12 15.19
CA PHE A 45 2.68 -10.46 14.06
C PHE A 45 3.36 -9.20 13.56
N CYS A 46 4.69 -9.17 13.60
CA CYS A 46 5.47 -7.95 13.35
C CYS A 46 6.39 -8.08 12.15
N THR A 47 6.67 -9.30 11.68
CA THR A 47 7.45 -9.50 10.45
C THR A 47 6.51 -9.60 9.24
N GLN A 48 7.01 -9.19 8.08
CA GLN A 48 6.23 -9.27 6.84
C GLN A 48 5.83 -10.70 6.51
N LYS A 49 6.72 -11.68 6.70
CA LYS A 49 6.45 -13.09 6.48
C LYS A 49 5.30 -13.59 7.36
N GLU A 50 5.35 -13.30 8.66
CA GLU A 50 4.29 -13.70 9.60
C GLU A 50 2.94 -13.04 9.25
N MET A 51 2.96 -11.75 8.87
CA MET A 51 1.75 -11.04 8.46
C MET A 51 1.13 -11.63 7.18
N GLU A 52 1.96 -11.99 6.19
CA GLU A 52 1.54 -12.63 4.94
C GLU A 52 0.96 -14.03 5.18
N GLU A 53 1.62 -14.85 5.99
CA GLU A 53 1.17 -16.19 6.36
C GLU A 53 -0.18 -16.13 7.10
N HIS A 54 -0.28 -15.29 8.14
CA HIS A 54 -1.51 -15.15 8.93
C HIS A 54 -2.68 -14.62 8.09
N THR A 55 -2.42 -13.64 7.22
CA THR A 55 -3.46 -13.07 6.33
C THR A 55 -3.95 -14.13 5.35
N THR A 56 -3.03 -14.90 4.77
CA THR A 56 -3.37 -15.97 3.81
C THR A 56 -4.20 -17.06 4.48
N GLU A 57 -3.81 -17.50 5.67
CA GLU A 57 -4.56 -18.48 6.46
C GLU A 57 -5.97 -17.96 6.78
N PHE A 58 -6.08 -16.76 7.34
CA PHE A 58 -7.35 -16.16 7.74
C PHE A 58 -8.35 -16.08 6.57
N TYR A 59 -7.89 -15.61 5.41
CA TYR A 59 -8.77 -15.45 4.26
C TYR A 59 -9.03 -16.76 3.51
N SER A 60 -8.09 -17.72 3.46
CA SER A 60 -8.35 -19.02 2.82
C SER A 60 -9.54 -19.74 3.45
N VAL A 61 -9.60 -19.77 4.79
CA VAL A 61 -10.74 -20.35 5.53
C VAL A 61 -12.01 -19.54 5.30
N SER A 62 -11.93 -18.20 5.32
CA SER A 62 -13.09 -17.33 5.09
C SER A 62 -13.69 -17.49 3.69
N PHE A 63 -12.89 -17.75 2.66
CA PHE A 63 -13.37 -17.95 1.29
C PHE A 63 -13.98 -19.35 1.09
N HIS A 64 -13.48 -20.38 1.78
CA HIS A 64 -14.08 -21.73 1.72
C HIS A 64 -15.38 -21.84 2.53
N LEU A 65 -15.52 -21.12 3.64
CA LEU A 65 -16.75 -21.11 4.45
C LEU A 65 -17.93 -20.40 3.76
N LYS A 66 -17.68 -19.46 2.85
CA LYS A 66 -18.73 -18.75 2.09
C LYS A 66 -19.37 -19.58 0.97
N LYS A 67 -18.85 -20.77 0.65
CA LYS A 67 -19.44 -21.66 -0.38
C LYS A 67 -20.68 -22.44 0.06
N HIS A 68 -21.04 -22.40 1.35
CA HIS A 68 -22.10 -23.24 1.93
C HIS A 68 -23.46 -22.57 2.11
N TRP A 69 -23.66 -21.34 1.63
CA TRP A 69 -24.96 -20.67 1.62
C TRP A 69 -25.34 -20.24 0.20
N GLY A 70 -25.65 -21.24 -0.64
CA GLY A 70 -26.35 -21.10 -1.91
C GLY A 70 -27.59 -21.98 -1.88
#